data_AF-A0A1E3NJE7-F1
#
_entry.id   AF-A0A1E3NJE7-F1
#
_cell.length_a   1.000
_cell.length_b   1.000
_cell.length_c   1.000
_cell.angle_alpha   90.00
_cell.angle_beta   90.00
_cell.angle_gamma   90.00
#
_symmetry.space_group_name_H-M   'P 1'
#
loop_
_entity.id
_entity.type
_entity.pdbx_description
1 polymer ?
#
loop_
_entity_poly.entity_id
_entity_poly.type
_entity_poly.pdbx_seq_one_letter_code
_entity_poly.pdbx_strand_id
1 'polypeptide(L)'
;MHPILDRDRFQNCEDLIDALEECHRSPFFETVLGKCSDVKIQLSQCLHENRLANDRLQILQRKEKNKLLEEKKKKREEEEWGENGYLKKVVELEYQKRMQQQN
;
A
#
# COMPACT_ATOMS: atom_id res chain seq x y z
N MET A 1 -3.80 6.59 27.01
CA MET A 1 -3.36 5.21 26.69
C MET A 1 -3.30 5.07 25.18
N HIS A 2 -2.10 5.05 24.61
CA HIS A 2 -1.90 4.79 23.18
C HIS A 2 -1.99 3.28 22.99
N PRO A 3 -2.83 2.75 22.07
CA PRO A 3 -2.70 1.36 21.66
C PRO A 3 -1.27 1.17 21.14
N ILE A 4 -0.64 0.03 21.50
CA ILE A 4 0.79 -0.27 21.32
C ILE A 4 1.32 0.34 20.01
N LEU A 5 2.01 1.49 20.15
CA LEU A 5 2.68 2.15 19.05
C LEU A 5 3.98 1.39 18.83
N ASP A 6 4.06 0.74 17.67
CA ASP A 6 5.26 0.04 17.22
C ASP A 6 6.38 1.07 16.97
N ARG A 7 7.34 1.16 17.90
CA ARG A 7 8.42 2.17 17.91
C ARG A 7 9.22 2.14 16.60
N ASP A 8 9.46 0.96 16.05
CA ASP A 8 10.19 0.78 14.79
C ASP A 8 9.48 1.43 13.60
N ARG A 9 8.14 1.45 13.61
CA ARG A 9 7.33 2.06 12.53
C ARG A 9 7.26 3.58 12.65
N PHE A 10 7.40 4.12 13.87
CA PHE A 10 7.14 5.52 14.18
C PHE A 10 8.34 6.26 14.74
N GLN A 11 9.57 5.86 14.39
CA GLN A 11 10.81 6.52 14.83
C GLN A 11 10.78 8.04 14.64
N ASN A 12 10.18 8.54 13.55
CA ASN A 12 10.06 9.97 13.28
C ASN A 12 9.14 10.74 14.25
N CYS A 13 8.30 10.03 15.02
CA CYS A 13 7.36 10.61 15.97
C CYS A 13 7.72 10.27 17.42
N GLU A 14 8.89 9.67 17.66
CA GLU A 14 9.31 9.16 18.98
C GLU A 14 9.32 10.26 20.05
N ASP A 15 9.89 11.42 19.74
CA ASP A 15 9.95 12.57 20.65
C ASP A 15 8.55 13.03 21.11
N LEU A 16 7.56 12.98 20.20
CA LEU A 16 6.17 13.36 20.49
C LEU A 16 5.45 12.28 21.31
N ILE A 17 5.83 11.01 21.13
CA ILE A 17 5.32 9.88 21.93
C ILE A 17 5.83 10.01 23.36
N ASP A 18 7.13 10.27 23.54
CA ASP A 18 7.76 10.41 24.84
C ASP A 18 7.24 11.64 25.58
N ALA A 19 7.07 12.77 24.89
CA ALA A 19 6.46 13.98 25.46
C ALA A 19 5.01 13.72 25.93
N LEU A 20 4.24 12.94 25.18
CA LEU A 20 2.86 12.59 25.57
C LEU A 20 2.83 11.60 26.73
N GLU A 21 3.79 10.67 26.79
CA GLU A 21 3.95 9.75 27.91
C GLU A 21 4.35 10.49 29.18
N GLU A 22 5.29 11.43 29.11
CA GLU A 22 5.67 12.31 30.21
C GLU A 22 4.48 13.15 30.69
N CYS A 23 3.69 13.69 29.77
CA CYS A 23 2.47 14.42 30.13
C CYS A 23 1.43 13.52 30.83
N HIS A 24 1.33 12.24 30.45
CA HIS A 24 0.46 11.28 31.13
C HIS A 24 1.01 10.78 32.48
N ARG A 25 2.30 10.99 32.78
CA ARG A 25 2.88 10.73 34.11
C ARG A 25 2.59 11.86 35.11
N SER A 26 2.11 13.02 34.64
CA SER A 26 1.66 14.14 35.47
C SER A 26 0.36 13.81 36.25
N PRO A 27 0.05 14.49 37.36
CA PRO A 27 -1.12 14.18 38.17
C PRO A 27 -2.41 14.32 37.35
N PHE A 28 -3.30 13.34 37.49
CA PHE A 28 -4.53 13.14 36.71
C PHE A 28 -5.36 14.41 36.45
N PHE A 29 -5.41 15.34 37.40
CA PHE A 29 -6.12 16.61 37.27
C PHE A 29 -5.58 17.51 36.14
N GLU A 30 -4.26 17.56 35.92
CA GLU A 30 -3.66 18.34 34.83
C GLU A 30 -3.97 17.74 33.45
N THR A 31 -4.02 16.40 33.37
CA THR A 31 -4.38 15.68 32.15
C THR A 31 -5.86 15.89 31.78
N VAL A 32 -6.75 15.90 32.79
CA VAL A 32 -8.20 16.11 32.60
C VAL A 32 -8.53 17.56 32.22
N LEU A 33 -7.73 18.54 32.66
CA LEU A 33 -7.88 19.95 32.29
C LEU A 33 -7.38 20.29 30.87
N GLY A 34 -6.88 19.30 30.11
CA GLY A 34 -6.50 19.48 28.72
C GLY A 34 -5.06 19.99 28.49
N LYS A 35 -4.21 20.00 29.51
CA LYS A 35 -2.81 20.47 29.42
C LYS A 35 -1.96 19.71 28.38
N CYS A 36 -2.34 18.47 28.04
CA CYS A 36 -1.67 17.64 27.05
C CYS A 36 -2.24 17.76 25.62
N SER A 37 -3.16 18.71 25.34
CA SER A 37 -3.84 18.82 24.04
C SER A 37 -2.90 19.05 22.87
N ASP A 38 -1.90 19.90 23.07
CA ASP A 38 -1.05 20.39 21.98
C ASP A 38 -0.09 19.30 21.50
N VAL A 39 0.54 18.60 22.46
CA VAL A 39 1.38 17.44 22.18
C VAL A 39 0.56 16.33 21.52
N LYS A 40 -0.67 16.08 21.97
CA LYS A 40 -1.57 15.11 21.37
C LYS A 40 -1.91 15.45 19.91
N ILE A 41 -2.17 16.72 19.61
CA ILE A 41 -2.47 17.18 18.24
C ILE A 41 -1.24 16.97 17.35
N GLN A 42 -0.06 17.39 17.81
CA GLN A 42 1.20 17.23 17.07
C GLN A 42 1.50 15.76 16.80
N LEU A 43 1.37 14.89 17.81
CA LEU A 43 1.55 13.45 17.63
C LEU A 43 0.56 12.87 16.62
N SER A 44 -0.72 13.27 16.71
CA SER A 44 -1.75 12.79 15.78
C SER A 44 -1.43 13.17 14.33
N GLN A 45 -0.90 14.38 14.12
CA GLN A 45 -0.48 14.85 12.81
C GLN A 45 0.75 14.09 12.30
N CYS A 46 1.76 13.88 13.14
CA CYS A 46 2.95 13.09 12.78
C CYS A 46 2.58 11.65 12.38
N LEU A 47 1.72 10.99 13.16
CA LEU A 47 1.24 9.63 12.84
C LEU A 47 0.44 9.58 11.54
N HIS A 48 -0.36 10.61 11.26
CA HIS A 48 -1.10 10.73 10.01
C HIS A 48 -0.17 10.86 8.81
N GLU A 49 0.84 11.73 8.90
CA GLU A 49 1.83 11.93 7.85
C GLU A 49 2.66 10.67 7.58
N ASN A 50 3.10 9.97 8.64
CA ASN A 50 3.82 8.71 8.52
C ASN A 50 2.95 7.64 7.82
N ARG A 51 1.65 7.55 8.18
CA ARG A 51 0.71 6.66 7.49
C ARG A 51 0.61 6.99 6.00
N LEU A 52 0.45 8.27 5.64
CA LEU A 52 0.37 8.70 4.25
C LEU A 52 1.67 8.42 3.48
N ALA A 53 2.83 8.61 4.10
CA ALA A 53 4.13 8.30 3.50
C ALA A 53 4.26 6.80 3.20
N ASN A 54 3.90 5.96 4.17
CA ASN A 54 3.90 4.50 3.98
C ASN A 54 2.93 4.05 2.88
N ASP A 55 1.72 4.61 2.84
CA ASP A 55 0.74 4.30 1.81
C ASP A 55 1.26 4.68 0.41
N ARG A 56 1.93 5.83 0.28
CA ARG A 56 2.59 6.25 -0.97
C ARG A 56 3.69 5.27 -1.39
N LEU A 57 4.55 4.86 -0.47
CA LEU A 57 5.61 3.88 -0.75
C LEU A 57 5.02 2.54 -1.20
N GLN A 58 3.97 2.06 -0.53
CA GLN A 58 3.29 0.83 -0.89
C GLN A 58 2.65 0.91 -2.29
N ILE A 59 2.04 2.04 -2.64
CA ILE A 59 1.49 2.27 -3.98
C ILE A 59 2.59 2.19 -5.05
N LEU A 60 3.75 2.82 -4.81
CA LEU A 60 4.87 2.79 -5.74
C LEU A 60 5.41 1.36 -5.93
N GLN A 61 5.64 0.63 -4.84
CA GLN A 61 6.08 -0.76 -4.88
C GLN A 61 5.09 -1.66 -5.62
N ARG A 62 3.77 -1.46 -5.41
CA ARG A 62 2.73 -2.21 -6.12
C ARG A 62 2.76 -1.91 -7.62
N LYS A 63 2.91 -0.64 -8.01
CA LYS A 63 3.01 -0.24 -9.42
C LYS A 63 4.22 -0.89 -10.10
N GLU A 64 5.37 -0.90 -9.43
CA GLU A 64 6.58 -1.54 -9.96
C GLU A 64 6.41 -3.05 -10.11
N LYS A 65 5.87 -3.73 -9.08
CA LYS A 65 5.58 -5.17 -9.14
C LYS A 65 4.59 -5.52 -10.25
N ASN A 66 3.56 -4.69 -10.45
CA ASN A 66 2.57 -4.90 -11.51
C ASN A 66 3.21 -4.76 -12.90
N LYS A 67 4.06 -3.75 -13.13
CA LYS A 67 4.80 -3.60 -14.39
C LYS A 67 5.65 -4.82 -14.70
N LEU A 68 6.43 -5.29 -13.73
CA LEU A 68 7.26 -6.48 -13.88
C LEU A 68 6.43 -7.74 -14.16
N LEU A 69 5.26 -7.85 -13.53
CA LEU A 69 4.35 -8.97 -13.76
C LEU A 69 3.74 -8.91 -15.17
N GLU A 70 3.30 -7.74 -15.63
CA GLU A 70 2.77 -7.51 -16.97
C GLU A 70 3.81 -7.82 -18.04
N GLU A 71 5.04 -7.35 -17.88
CA GLU A 71 6.16 -7.66 -18.78
C GLU A 71 6.44 -9.17 -18.84
N LYS A 72 6.46 -9.85 -17.69
CA LYS A 72 6.65 -11.30 -17.64
C LYS A 72 5.50 -12.07 -18.28
N LYS A 73 4.25 -11.59 -18.12
CA LYS A 73 3.08 -12.18 -18.77
C LYS A 73 3.16 -12.02 -20.28
N LYS A 74 3.48 -10.80 -20.76
CA LYS A 74 3.62 -10.52 -22.19
C LYS A 74 4.71 -11.38 -22.83
N LYS A 75 5.89 -11.51 -22.20
CA LYS A 75 6.96 -12.40 -22.70
C LYS A 75 6.51 -13.85 -22.81
N ARG A 76 5.82 -14.37 -21.78
CA ARG A 76 5.29 -15.74 -21.79
C ARG A 76 4.24 -15.92 -22.89
N GLU A 77 3.33 -14.96 -23.06
CA GLU A 77 2.33 -15.00 -24.12
C GLU A 77 2.95 -14.97 -25.52
N GLU A 78 4.01 -14.19 -25.73
CA GLU A 78 4.78 -14.14 -26.97
C GLU A 78 5.53 -15.46 -27.22
N GLU A 79 6.09 -16.09 -26.18
CA GLU A 79 6.72 -17.42 -26.27
C GLU A 79 5.70 -18.52 -26.62
N GLU A 80 4.51 -18.49 -26.01
CA GLU A 80 3.48 -19.51 -26.22
C GLU A 80 2.74 -19.37 -27.56
N TRP A 81 2.42 -18.14 -27.97
CA TRP A 81 1.50 -17.86 -29.08
C TRP A 81 2.14 -17.09 -30.25
N GLY A 82 3.44 -16.86 -30.20
CA GLY A 82 4.18 -16.07 -31.19
C GLY A 82 3.90 -14.57 -31.09
N GLU A 83 4.54 -13.80 -31.98
CA GLU A 83 4.45 -12.35 -31.99
C GLU A 83 2.99 -11.86 -32.02
N ASN A 84 2.62 -10.98 -31.08
CA ASN A 84 1.27 -10.43 -30.93
C ASN A 84 0.14 -11.48 -30.84
N GLY A 85 0.45 -12.68 -30.33
CA GLY A 85 -0.52 -13.77 -30.17
C GLY A 85 -1.05 -14.31 -31.49
N TYR A 86 -0.23 -14.26 -32.56
CA TYR A 86 -0.63 -14.68 -33.91
C TYR A 86 -1.23 -16.09 -33.95
N LEU A 87 -0.56 -17.08 -33.34
CA LEU A 87 -1.05 -18.46 -33.34
C LEU A 87 -2.42 -18.58 -32.67
N LYS A 88 -2.64 -17.86 -31.57
CA LYS A 88 -3.93 -17.84 -30.86
C LYS A 88 -5.05 -17.34 -31.78
N LYS A 89 -4.80 -16.27 -32.53
CA LYS A 89 -5.77 -15.70 -33.48
C LYS A 89 -6.08 -16.66 -34.62
N VAL A 90 -5.07 -17.37 -35.14
CA VAL A 90 -5.28 -18.34 -36.22
C VAL A 90 -6.13 -19.51 -35.74
N VAL A 91 -5.83 -20.09 -34.57
CA VAL A 91 -6.61 -21.19 -33.98
C VAL A 91 -8.05 -20.77 -33.74
N GLU A 92 -8.29 -19.57 -33.20
CA GLU A 92 -9.62 -19.03 -32.97
C GLU A 92 -10.41 -18.89 -34.29
N LEU A 93 -9.78 -18.36 -35.34
CA LEU A 93 -10.40 -18.23 -36.66
C LEU A 93 -10.74 -19.59 -37.28
N GLU A 94 -9.86 -20.58 -37.15
CA GLU A 94 -10.13 -21.94 -37.65
C GLU A 94 -11.28 -22.62 -36.89
N TYR A 95 -11.32 -22.45 -35.56
CA TYR A 95 -12.41 -22.96 -34.74
C TYR A 95 -13.75 -22.34 -35.15
N GLN A 96 -13.81 -21.02 -35.30
CA GLN A 96 -15.02 -20.32 -35.76
C GLN A 96 -15.48 -20.78 -37.14
N LYS A 97 -14.55 -20.95 -38.09
CA LYS A 97 -14.87 -21.48 -39.43
C LYS A 97 -15.46 -22.89 -39.36
N ARG A 98 -14.91 -23.78 -38.52
CA ARG A 98 -15.45 -25.13 -38.33
C ARG A 98 -16.84 -25.12 -37.73
N MET A 99 -17.11 -24.26 -36.76
CA MET A 99 -18.45 -24.11 -36.16
C MET A 99 -19.47 -23.57 -37.17
N GLN A 100 -19.07 -22.62 -38.02
CA GLN A 100 -19.94 -22.09 -39.10
C GLN A 100 -20.25 -23.12 -40.19
N GLN A 101 -19.34 -24.07 -40.44
CA GLN A 101 -19.57 -25.16 -41.40
C GLN A 101 -20.44 -26.31 -40.84
N GLN A 102 -20.67 -26.34 -39.52
CA GLN A 102 -21.47 -27.37 -38.84
C GLN A 102 -22.92 -26.94 -38.57
N ASN A 103 -23.27 -25.67 -38.83
CA ASN A 103 -24.63 -25.13 -38.82
C ASN A 103 -25.16 -24.96 -40.24
#